data_AF-A0A1G5EK89-F1
#
_entry.id   AF-A0A1G5EK89-F1
#
_cell.length_a   1.000
_cell.length_b   1.000
_cell.length_c   1.000
_cell.angle_alpha   90.00
_cell.angle_beta   90.00
_cell.angle_gamma   90.00
#
_symmetry.space_group_name_H-M   'P 1'
#
loop_
_entity.id
_entity.type
_entity.pdbx_description
1 polymer ?
#
loop_
_entity_poly.entity_id
_entity_poly.type
_entity_poly.pdbx_seq_one_letter_code
_entity_poly.pdbx_strand_id
1 'polypeptide(L)'
;MLVVLALVFGAIAGAAAHYALPLRSMRGASVGPILGALLGTGTWTALTWAGMGPDSGWIWLLSIVVPVIVVPIALLVVSRLRAARDARTQRELGIA
;
A
#
# COMPACT_ATOMS: atom_id res chain seq x y z
N MET A 1 5.95 -20.11 -11.01
CA MET A 1 6.52 -18.99 -10.20
C MET A 1 5.49 -18.55 -9.17
N LEU A 2 5.77 -18.64 -7.87
CA LEU A 2 4.78 -18.37 -6.80
C LEU A 2 4.72 -16.89 -6.35
N VAL A 3 5.74 -16.10 -6.65
CA VAL A 3 5.80 -14.65 -6.32
C VAL A 3 4.62 -13.85 -6.90
N VAL A 4 4.02 -14.31 -8.01
CA VAL A 4 2.83 -13.67 -8.60
C VAL A 4 1.64 -13.70 -7.64
N LEU A 5 1.53 -14.71 -6.77
CA LEU A 5 0.48 -14.74 -5.77
C LEU A 5 0.67 -13.65 -4.72
N ALA A 6 1.91 -13.43 -4.26
CA ALA A 6 2.23 -12.30 -3.38
C ALA A 6 1.94 -10.94 -4.04
N LEU A 7 2.19 -10.83 -5.36
CA LEU A 7 1.79 -9.66 -6.15
C LEU A 7 0.29 -9.42 -6.07
N VAL A 8 -0.50 -10.45 -6.39
CA VAL A 8 -1.96 -10.35 -6.46
C VAL A 8 -2.57 -10.08 -5.10
N PHE A 9 -2.16 -10.78 -4.04
CA PHE A 9 -2.63 -10.51 -2.69
C PHE A 9 -2.29 -9.10 -2.22
N GLY A 10 -1.06 -8.65 -2.49
CA GLY A 10 -0.66 -7.28 -2.22
C GLY A 10 -1.53 -6.26 -2.97
N ALA A 11 -1.77 -6.48 -4.26
CA ALA A 11 -2.62 -5.61 -5.08
C ALA A 11 -4.06 -5.55 -4.57
N ILE A 12 -4.64 -6.70 -4.20
CA ILE A 12 -5.99 -6.80 -3.63
C ILE A 12 -6.06 -6.03 -2.30
N ALA A 13 -5.10 -6.25 -1.39
CA ALA A 13 -5.04 -5.53 -0.12
C ALA A 13 -4.94 -4.01 -0.33
N GLY A 14 -4.12 -3.57 -1.28
CA GLY A 14 -3.98 -2.16 -1.61
C GLY A 14 -5.21 -1.56 -2.27
N ALA A 15 -5.90 -2.31 -3.13
CA ALA A 15 -7.19 -1.92 -3.70
C ALA A 15 -8.26 -1.77 -2.60
N ALA A 16 -8.38 -2.78 -1.75
CA ALA A 16 -9.30 -2.77 -0.61
C ALA A 16 -9.03 -1.55 0.29
N ALA A 17 -7.77 -1.28 0.64
CA ALA A 17 -7.39 -0.11 1.41
C ALA A 17 -7.74 1.21 0.71
N HIS A 18 -7.57 1.30 -0.62
CA HIS A 18 -7.93 2.51 -1.36
C HIS A 18 -9.43 2.86 -1.21
N TYR A 19 -10.31 1.85 -1.29
CA TYR A 19 -11.76 2.04 -1.19
C TYR A 19 -12.28 2.11 0.26
N ALA A 20 -11.64 1.43 1.20
CA ALA A 20 -12.04 1.41 2.60
C ALA A 20 -11.66 2.71 3.35
N LEU A 21 -10.58 3.37 2.93
CA LEU A 21 -10.04 4.52 3.65
C LEU A 21 -10.62 5.87 3.16
N PRO A 22 -10.79 6.85 4.06
CA PRO A 22 -11.25 8.19 3.70
C PRO A 22 -10.27 8.92 2.78
N LEU A 23 -10.69 10.08 2.27
CA LEU A 23 -9.88 10.96 1.41
C LEU A 23 -9.40 10.27 0.11
N ARG A 24 -10.14 9.28 -0.38
CA ARG A 24 -9.79 8.55 -1.61
C ARG A 24 -9.75 9.42 -2.86
N SER A 25 -10.50 10.53 -2.88
CA SER A 25 -10.44 11.54 -3.95
C SER A 25 -9.11 12.29 -4.02
N MET A 26 -8.31 12.28 -2.95
CA MET A 26 -7.02 12.99 -2.87
C MET A 26 -5.85 12.17 -3.45
N ARG A 27 -6.10 10.95 -3.94
CA ARG A 27 -5.09 10.00 -4.41
C ARG A 27 -5.59 9.27 -5.67
N GLY A 28 -4.68 8.86 -6.54
CA GLY A 28 -5.03 8.07 -7.72
C GLY A 28 -5.56 6.68 -7.35
N ALA A 29 -6.51 6.16 -8.13
CA ALA A 29 -7.13 4.85 -7.91
C ALA A 29 -6.13 3.69 -7.93
N SER A 30 -5.06 3.81 -8.72
CA SER A 30 -4.01 2.79 -8.86
C SER A 30 -2.94 2.84 -7.77
N VAL A 31 -2.84 3.90 -6.97
CA VAL A 31 -1.76 4.08 -5.98
C VAL A 31 -1.76 2.97 -4.93
N GLY A 32 -2.93 2.66 -4.37
CA GLY A 32 -3.09 1.58 -3.39
C GLY A 32 -2.70 0.21 -3.96
N PRO A 33 -3.34 -0.24 -5.07
CA PRO A 33 -3.00 -1.50 -5.72
C PRO A 33 -1.53 -1.65 -6.08
N ILE A 34 -0.92 -0.64 -6.70
CA ILE A 34 0.50 -0.69 -7.11
C ILE A 34 1.42 -0.77 -5.89
N LEU A 35 1.18 0.05 -4.86
CA LEU A 35 1.98 0.00 -3.64
C LEU A 35 1.87 -1.37 -2.95
N GLY A 36 0.66 -1.91 -2.85
CA GLY A 36 0.43 -3.22 -2.28
C GLY A 36 1.13 -4.34 -3.08
N ALA A 37 1.05 -4.31 -4.40
CA ALA A 37 1.73 -5.26 -5.29
C ALA A 37 3.26 -5.22 -5.10
N LEU A 38 3.83 -4.01 -5.03
CA LEU A 38 5.27 -3.82 -4.80
C LEU A 38 5.70 -4.33 -3.42
N LEU A 39 4.91 -4.07 -2.38
CA LEU A 39 5.21 -4.54 -1.03
C LEU A 39 5.08 -6.05 -0.91
N GLY A 40 4.05 -6.66 -1.49
CA GLY A 40 3.85 -8.12 -1.48
C GLY A 40 4.98 -8.84 -2.20
N THR A 41 5.28 -8.44 -3.44
CA THR A 41 6.38 -9.03 -4.22
C THR A 41 7.75 -8.71 -3.66
N GLY A 42 7.97 -7.48 -3.19
CA GLY A 42 9.22 -7.06 -2.56
C GLY A 42 9.51 -7.87 -1.30
N THR A 43 8.50 -8.06 -0.44
CA THR A 43 8.63 -8.90 0.77
C THR A 43 8.93 -10.35 0.40
N TRP A 44 8.20 -10.92 -0.56
CA TRP A 44 8.45 -12.29 -1.03
C TRP A 44 9.88 -12.46 -1.55
N THR A 45 10.30 -11.52 -2.39
CA THR A 45 11.62 -11.55 -3.05
C THR A 45 12.73 -11.42 -2.02
N ALA A 46 12.59 -10.49 -1.06
CA ALA A 46 13.55 -10.31 0.02
C ALA A 46 13.69 -11.57 0.89
N LEU A 47 12.57 -12.21 1.25
CA LEU A 47 12.58 -13.46 2.02
C LEU A 47 13.18 -14.63 1.22
N THR A 48 12.89 -14.71 -0.08
CA THR A 48 13.49 -15.72 -0.97
C THR A 48 15.01 -15.54 -1.04
N TRP A 49 15.50 -14.29 -1.13
CA TRP A 49 16.94 -14.00 -1.09
C TRP A 49 17.57 -14.28 0.27
N ALA A 50 16.81 -14.18 1.35
CA ALA A 50 17.23 -14.60 2.69
C ALA A 50 17.24 -16.13 2.87
N GLY A 51 16.95 -16.91 1.82
CA GLY A 51 16.96 -18.36 1.84
C GLY A 51 15.64 -19.01 2.28
N MET A 52 14.56 -18.23 2.45
CA MET A 52 13.26 -18.77 2.80
C MET A 52 12.52 -19.27 1.55
N GLY A 53 12.20 -20.57 1.55
CA GLY A 53 11.46 -21.19 0.46
C GLY A 53 9.93 -21.09 0.59
N PRO A 54 9.18 -21.42 -0.48
CA PRO A 54 7.71 -21.42 -0.50
C PRO A 54 7.05 -22.46 0.42
N ASP A 55 7.83 -23.45 0.87
CA ASP A 55 7.47 -24.48 1.84
C ASP A 55 7.33 -23.92 3.27
N SER A 56 7.93 -22.76 3.55
CA SER A 56 7.74 -22.04 4.81
C SER A 56 6.44 -21.24 4.80
N GLY A 57 5.56 -21.46 5.78
CA GLY A 57 4.35 -20.64 5.95
C GLY A 57 4.63 -19.15 6.20
N TRP A 58 5.83 -18.81 6.68
CA TRP A 58 6.22 -17.42 6.98
C TRP A 58 6.33 -16.54 5.74
N ILE A 59 6.77 -17.09 4.60
CA ILE A 59 6.88 -16.29 3.37
C ILE A 59 5.51 -15.81 2.92
N TRP A 60 4.50 -16.69 3.00
CA TRP A 60 3.12 -16.37 2.69
C TRP A 60 2.54 -15.34 3.67
N LEU A 61 2.71 -15.58 4.97
CA LEU A 61 2.19 -14.70 6.00
C LEU A 61 2.76 -13.29 5.87
N LEU A 62 4.08 -13.15 5.80
CA LEU A 62 4.73 -11.84 5.75
C LEU A 62 4.43 -11.11 4.44
N SER A 63 4.41 -11.80 3.30
CA SER A 63 4.04 -11.21 2.01
C SER A 63 2.60 -10.69 1.95
N ILE A 64 1.72 -11.12 2.85
CA ILE A 64 0.34 -10.61 2.98
C ILE A 64 0.25 -9.54 4.07
N VAL A 65 0.85 -9.79 5.24
CA VAL A 65 0.77 -8.89 6.39
C VAL A 65 1.43 -7.53 6.11
N VAL A 66 2.58 -7.52 5.44
CA VAL A 66 3.29 -6.28 5.11
C VAL A 66 2.42 -5.32 4.28
N PRO A 67 1.86 -5.69 3.11
CA PRO A 67 0.99 -4.78 2.36
C PRO A 67 -0.30 -4.44 3.13
N VAL A 68 -0.89 -5.37 3.87
CA VAL A 68 -2.12 -5.11 4.68
C VAL A 68 -1.89 -4.02 5.73
N ILE A 69 -0.69 -3.91 6.31
CA ILE A 69 -0.39 -2.90 7.33
C ILE A 69 0.17 -1.62 6.69
N VAL A 70 1.18 -1.75 5.83
CA VAL A 70 1.95 -0.59 5.35
C VAL A 70 1.15 0.26 4.37
N VAL A 71 0.35 -0.36 3.49
CA VAL A 71 -0.46 0.39 2.51
C VAL A 71 -1.46 1.32 3.18
N PRO A 72 -2.35 0.87 4.09
CA PRO A 72 -3.33 1.78 4.69
C PRO A 72 -2.68 2.91 5.49
N ILE A 73 -1.57 2.64 6.19
CA ILE A 73 -0.79 3.68 6.89
C ILE A 73 -0.30 4.72 5.88
N ALA A 74 0.38 4.29 4.81
CA ALA A 74 0.91 5.19 3.80
C ALA A 74 -0.20 6.03 3.13
N LEU A 75 -1.31 5.39 2.73
CA LEU A 75 -2.43 6.10 2.09
C LEU A 75 -3.06 7.13 3.03
N LEU A 76 -3.28 6.80 4.30
CA LEU A 76 -3.84 7.72 5.29
C LEU A 76 -2.90 8.91 5.54
N VAL A 77 -1.61 8.64 5.77
CA VAL A 77 -0.62 9.69 6.07
C VAL A 77 -0.50 10.64 4.89
N VAL A 78 -0.29 10.13 3.68
CA VAL A 78 -0.12 10.95 2.48
C VAL A 78 -1.38 11.77 2.20
N SER A 79 -2.58 11.17 2.27
CA SER A 79 -3.83 11.90 2.03
C SER A 79 -4.08 12.99 3.07
N ARG A 80 -3.77 12.75 4.35
CA ARG A 80 -3.90 13.76 5.41
C ARG A 80 -2.90 14.91 5.25
N LEU A 81 -1.65 14.60 4.94
CA LEU A 81 -0.62 15.61 4.68
C LEU A 81 -0.99 16.48 3.48
N ARG A 82 -1.52 15.88 2.41
CA ARG A 82 -2.00 16.61 1.25
C ARG A 82 -3.16 17.54 1.59
N ALA A 83 -4.21 17.02 2.25
CA ALA A 83 -5.35 17.84 2.67
C ALA A 83 -4.93 19.03 3.56
N ALA A 84 -3.97 18.83 4.47
CA ALA A 84 -3.45 19.89 5.33
C ALA A 84 -2.58 20.92 4.60
N ARG A 85 -1.95 20.55 3.48
CA ARG A 85 -1.22 21.49 2.62
C ARG A 85 -2.20 22.28 1.76
N ASP A 86 -3.15 21.61 1.13
CA ASP A 86 -4.17 22.22 0.29
C ASP A 86 -4.98 23.27 1.09
N ALA A 87 -5.38 22.94 2.33
CA ALA A 87 -6.07 23.89 3.20
C ALA A 87 -5.22 25.11 3.61
N ARG A 88 -3.90 24.97 3.72
CA ARG A 88 -2.99 26.11 3.97
C ARG A 88 -2.92 27.02 2.75
N THR A 89 -2.71 26.43 1.58
CA THR A 89 -2.68 27.16 0.31
C THR A 89 -3.98 27.89 0.04
N GLN A 90 -5.15 27.28 0.33
CA GLN A 90 -6.44 27.95 0.18
C GLN A 90 -6.56 29.21 1.07
N ARG A 91 -6.06 29.15 2.32
CA ARG A 91 -6.04 30.31 3.23
C ARG A 91 -5.09 31.40 2.74
N GLU A 92 -3.91 31.03 2.28
CA GLU A 92 -2.92 31.97 1.72
C GLU A 92 -3.44 32.69 0.46
N LEU A 93 -4.24 31.99 -0.34
CA LEU A 93 -4.88 32.53 -1.54
C LEU A 93 -6.20 33.28 -1.27
N GLY A 94 -6.71 33.28 -0.03
CA GLY A 94 -7.97 33.94 0.34
C GLY A 94 -9.23 33.29 -0.27
N ILE A 95 -9.16 31.99 -0.61
CA ILE A 95 -10.26 31.22 -1.21
C ILE A 95 -10.81 30.15 -0.26
N ALA A 96 -10.52 30.28 1.04
CA ALA A 96 -10.95 29.40 2.11
C ALA A 96 -12.20 29.93 2.81
#